data_AF-A0A3L7LRK6-F1
#
_entry.id   AF-A0A3L7LRK6-F1
#
_cell.length_a   1.000
_cell.length_b   1.000
_cell.length_c   1.000
_cell.angle_alpha   90.00
_cell.angle_beta   90.00
_cell.angle_gamma   90.00
#
_symmetry.space_group_name_H-M   'P 1'
#
loop_
_entity.id
_entity.type
_entity.pdbx_description
1 polymer ?
#
loop_
_entity_poly.entity_id
_entity_poly.type
_entity_poly.pdbx_seq_one_letter_code
_entity_poly.pdbx_strand_id
1 'polypeptide(L)'
;MEPSLIAGVIDEMMTVPDGASIATLGWLESLLGRRVGGSTGTNMWGALQLAKRMRAAGQAVAIVTLLCDGGDRYSDTYYQPACVKEPIGDI
;
A
#
# COMPACT_ATOMS: atom_id res chain seq x y z
N MET A 1 6.21 -23.75 1.20
CA MET A 1 5.84 -23.24 -0.14
C MET A 1 4.32 -23.26 -0.20
N GLU A 2 3.68 -22.11 -0.32
CA GLU A 2 2.21 -22.03 -0.48
C GLU A 2 1.81 -22.62 -1.83
N PRO A 3 1.01 -23.70 -1.89
CA PRO A 3 0.71 -24.40 -3.16
C PRO A 3 -0.02 -23.55 -4.20
N SER A 4 -0.67 -22.47 -3.77
CA SER A 4 -1.39 -21.52 -4.63
C SER A 4 -0.47 -20.48 -5.28
N LEU A 5 0.81 -20.38 -4.88
CA LEU A 5 1.75 -19.42 -5.44
C LEU A 5 2.34 -19.95 -6.76
N ILE A 6 1.87 -19.39 -7.88
CA ILE A 6 2.42 -19.68 -9.20
C ILE A 6 3.54 -18.65 -9.49
N ALA A 7 4.79 -18.98 -9.16
CA ALA A 7 5.90 -18.02 -9.28
C ALA A 7 6.12 -17.51 -10.71
N GLY A 8 5.79 -18.29 -11.73
CA GLY A 8 6.00 -17.93 -13.14
C GLY A 8 5.12 -16.81 -13.68
N VAL A 9 4.09 -16.36 -12.94
CA VAL A 9 3.24 -15.20 -13.34
C VAL A 9 3.64 -13.90 -12.65
N ILE A 10 4.74 -13.89 -11.89
CA ILE A 10 5.19 -12.75 -11.11
C ILE A 10 6.49 -12.21 -11.70
N ASP A 11 6.45 -11.02 -12.28
CA ASP A 11 7.64 -10.37 -12.86
C ASP A 11 8.55 -9.73 -11.79
N GLU A 12 7.96 -9.18 -10.73
CA GLU A 12 8.68 -8.47 -9.67
C GLU A 12 7.98 -8.63 -8.32
N MET A 13 8.77 -8.70 -7.24
CA MET A 13 8.28 -8.60 -5.87
C MET A 13 8.94 -7.39 -5.18
N MET A 14 8.16 -6.66 -4.38
CA MET A 14 8.62 -5.48 -3.65
C MET A 14 8.28 -5.62 -2.17
N THR A 15 9.29 -5.47 -1.31
CA THR A 15 9.08 -5.29 0.12
C THR A 15 8.78 -3.81 0.39
N VAL A 16 7.70 -3.54 1.10
CA VAL A 16 7.27 -2.18 1.43
C VAL A 16 7.50 -1.94 2.93
N PRO A 17 8.16 -0.83 3.31
CA PRO A 17 8.29 -0.46 4.72
C PRO A 17 6.91 -0.21 5.35
N ASP A 18 6.71 -0.67 6.58
CA ASP A 18 5.42 -0.52 7.28
C ASP A 18 4.97 0.95 7.35
N GLY A 19 5.87 1.87 7.69
CA GLY A 19 5.54 3.29 7.73
C GLY A 19 5.17 3.89 6.38
N ALA A 20 5.72 3.37 5.27
CA ALA A 20 5.29 3.78 3.94
C ALA A 20 3.87 3.30 3.64
N SER A 21 3.52 2.08 4.06
CA SER A 21 2.17 1.55 3.93
C SER A 21 1.15 2.37 4.73
N ILE A 22 1.44 2.65 6.01
CA ILE A 22 0.56 3.44 6.89
C ILE A 22 0.45 4.90 6.44
N ALA A 23 1.55 5.55 6.03
CA ALA A 23 1.46 6.89 5.48
C ALA A 23 0.61 6.93 4.21
N THR A 24 0.72 5.90 3.35
CA THR A 24 -0.03 5.82 2.09
C THR A 24 -1.52 5.59 2.31
N LEU A 25 -1.93 4.77 3.29
CA LEU A 25 -3.36 4.58 3.58
C LEU A 25 -4.01 5.86 4.16
N GLY A 26 -3.28 6.63 4.97
CA GLY A 26 -3.75 7.93 5.47
C GLY A 26 -3.87 8.96 4.35
N TRP A 27 -2.88 9.00 3.45
CA TRP A 27 -2.96 9.82 2.24
C TRP A 27 -4.15 9.43 1.35
N LEU A 28 -4.41 8.13 1.16
CA LEU A 28 -5.56 7.65 0.41
C LEU A 28 -6.90 8.03 1.04
N GLU A 29 -7.01 8.00 2.38
CA GLU A 29 -8.23 8.47 3.06
C GLU A 29 -8.53 9.93 2.70
N SER A 30 -7.51 10.79 2.68
CA SER A 30 -7.66 12.21 2.32
C SER A 30 -8.14 12.43 0.87
N LEU A 31 -7.84 11.50 -0.05
CA LEU A 31 -8.22 11.59 -1.45
C LEU A 31 -9.57 10.93 -1.76
N LEU A 32 -9.84 9.78 -1.14
CA LEU A 32 -11.02 8.97 -1.42
C LEU A 32 -12.21 9.34 -0.56
N GLY A 33 -12.00 10.08 0.54
CA GLY A 33 -13.02 10.37 1.54
C GLY A 33 -13.50 9.14 2.30
N ARG A 34 -12.73 8.04 2.29
CA ARG A 34 -13.02 6.80 3.00
C ARG A 34 -11.74 6.10 3.44
N ARG A 35 -11.85 5.35 4.53
CA ARG A 35 -10.76 4.54 5.09
C ARG A 35 -10.52 3.27 4.27
N VAL A 36 -9.28 2.78 4.27
CA VAL A 36 -8.83 1.57 3.56
C VAL A 36 -7.93 0.73 4.47
N GLY A 37 -7.83 -0.58 4.21
CA GLY A 37 -6.94 -1.46 4.98
C GLY A 37 -5.46 -1.25 4.67
N GLY A 38 -4.60 -1.73 5.57
CA GLY A 38 -3.13 -1.61 5.42
C GLY A 38 -2.58 -2.24 4.13
N SER A 39 -3.15 -3.37 3.69
CA SER A 39 -2.75 -4.01 2.42
C SER A 39 -2.99 -3.10 1.21
N THR A 40 -4.00 -2.24 1.26
CA THR A 40 -4.28 -1.22 0.24
C THR A 40 -3.20 -0.13 0.24
N GLY A 41 -2.77 0.32 1.42
CA GLY A 41 -1.62 1.24 1.56
C GLY A 41 -0.35 0.65 0.95
N THR A 42 -0.05 -0.61 1.26
CA THR A 42 1.09 -1.36 0.69
C THR A 42 1.02 -1.43 -0.83
N ASN A 43 -0.11 -1.86 -1.38
CA ASN A 43 -0.31 -2.05 -2.81
C ASN A 43 -0.21 -0.72 -3.58
N MET A 44 -0.82 0.34 -3.04
CA MET A 44 -0.78 1.66 -3.64
C MET A 44 0.63 2.25 -3.62
N TRP A 45 1.36 2.12 -2.51
CA TRP A 45 2.74 2.60 -2.44
C TRP A 45 3.59 1.91 -3.52
N GLY A 46 3.51 0.58 -3.63
CA GLY A 46 4.21 -0.18 -4.67
C GLY A 46 3.83 0.26 -6.09
N ALA A 47 2.53 0.46 -6.36
CA ALA A 47 2.04 0.95 -7.64
C ALA A 47 2.61 2.33 -8.00
N LEU A 48 2.67 3.25 -7.03
CA LEU A 48 3.26 4.58 -7.24
C LEU A 48 4.77 4.52 -7.50
N GLN A 49 5.49 3.62 -6.81
CA GLN A 49 6.92 3.41 -7.05
C GLN A 49 7.17 2.84 -8.47
N LEU A 50 6.34 1.90 -8.92
CA LEU A 50 6.37 1.39 -10.29
C LEU A 50 6.08 2.51 -11.30
N ALA A 51 5.01 3.29 -11.07
CA ALA A 51 4.66 4.43 -11.91
C ALA A 51 5.83 5.43 -12.05
N LYS A 52 6.48 5.75 -10.93
CA LYS A 52 7.65 6.63 -10.89
C LYS A 52 8.79 6.09 -11.75
N ARG A 53 9.10 4.79 -11.66
CA ARG A 53 10.14 4.12 -12.47
C ARG A 53 9.79 4.13 -13.96
N MET A 54 8.57 3.73 -14.33
CA MET A 54 8.12 3.69 -15.73
C MET A 54 8.16 5.09 -16.36
N ARG A 55 7.71 6.12 -15.63
CA ARG A 55 7.80 7.52 -16.08
C ARG A 55 9.25 7.95 -16.29
N ALA A 56 10.15 7.62 -15.37
CA ALA A 56 11.57 7.96 -15.49
C ALA A 56 12.24 7.25 -16.69
N ALA A 57 11.76 6.07 -17.05
CA ALA A 57 12.21 5.32 -18.23
C ALA A 57 11.55 5.77 -19.55
N GLY A 58 10.68 6.79 -19.53
CA GLY A 58 9.96 7.25 -20.73
C GLY A 58 8.91 6.25 -21.24
N GLN A 59 8.45 5.31 -20.41
CA GLN A 59 7.45 4.32 -20.76
C GLN A 59 6.04 4.89 -20.58
N ALA A 60 5.11 4.47 -21.44
CA ALA A 60 3.69 4.72 -21.23
C ALA A 60 3.22 4.05 -19.94
N VAL A 61 2.41 4.75 -19.13
CA VAL A 61 1.98 4.27 -17.81
C VAL A 61 0.49 3.97 -17.82
N ALA A 62 0.16 2.71 -17.60
CA ALA A 62 -1.18 2.24 -17.24
C ALA A 62 -1.01 1.19 -16.14
N ILE A 63 -1.48 1.50 -14.92
CA ILE A 63 -1.34 0.61 -13.76
C ILE A 63 -2.73 0.35 -13.20
N VAL A 64 -3.03 -0.93 -13.01
CA VAL A 64 -4.22 -1.39 -12.29
C VAL A 64 -3.75 -1.93 -10.95
N THR A 65 -4.44 -1.54 -9.89
CA THR A 65 -4.18 -2.00 -8.52
C THR A 65 -5.50 -2.26 -7.80
N LEU A 66 -5.44 -2.94 -6.66
CA LEU A 66 -6.61 -3.37 -5.90
C LEU A 66 -6.68 -2.61 -4.57
N LEU A 67 -7.86 -2.08 -4.25
CA LEU A 67 -8.22 -1.73 -2.88
C LEU A 67 -8.83 -2.99 -2.26
N CYS A 68 -8.10 -3.62 -1.34
CA CYS A 68 -8.42 -4.97 -0.89
C CYS A 68 -9.64 -5.00 0.03
N ASP A 69 -9.68 -4.12 1.03
CA ASP A 69 -10.77 -4.02 1.99
C ASP A 69 -10.90 -2.61 2.60
N GLY A 70 -12.06 -2.37 3.23
CA GLY A 70 -12.38 -1.11 3.90
C GLY A 70 -11.64 -0.95 5.23
N GLY A 71 -11.26 0.29 5.54
CA GLY A 71 -10.45 0.58 6.72
C GLY A 71 -11.20 0.55 8.06
N ASP A 72 -12.53 0.42 8.06
CA ASP A 72 -13.35 0.39 9.27
C ASP A 72 -12.95 -0.75 10.23
N ARG A 73 -12.43 -1.85 9.68
CA ARG A 73 -11.92 -3.02 10.41
C ARG A 73 -10.65 -2.74 11.21
N TYR A 74 -10.00 -1.60 10.97
CA TYR A 74 -8.71 -1.22 11.53
C TYR A 74 -8.78 0.09 12.32
N SER A 75 -10.00 0.49 12.71
CA SER A 75 -10.26 1.74 13.44
C SER A 75 -9.55 1.83 14.79
N ASP A 76 -9.30 0.69 15.43
CA ASP A 76 -8.61 0.50 16.71
C ASP A 76 -7.11 0.20 16.56
N THR A 77 -6.58 0.19 15.33
CA THR A 77 -5.18 -0.12 15.04
C THR A 77 -4.54 0.96 14.15
N TYR A 78 -4.58 0.81 12.82
CA TYR A 78 -3.90 1.73 11.89
C TYR A 78 -4.39 3.18 12.00
N TYR A 79 -5.64 3.37 12.41
CA TYR A 79 -6.25 4.70 12.59
C TYR A 79 -6.19 5.20 14.04
N GLN A 80 -5.53 4.46 14.93
CA GLN A 80 -5.29 4.86 16.31
C GLN A 80 -3.82 5.32 16.46
N PRO A 81 -3.55 6.64 16.65
CA PRO A 81 -2.18 7.17 16.65
C PRO A 81 -1.23 6.46 17.62
N ALA A 82 -1.73 6.02 18.79
CA ALA A 82 -0.92 5.30 19.76
C ALA A 82 -0.37 3.97 19.21
N CYS A 83 -1.15 3.26 18.41
CA CYS A 83 -0.77 1.96 17.82
C CYS A 83 0.26 2.10 16.68
N VAL A 84 0.34 3.29 16.07
CA VAL A 84 1.27 3.59 14.97
C VAL A 84 2.58 4.20 15.50
N LYS A 85 2.46 5.12 16.48
CA LYS A 85 3.59 5.87 17.01
C LYS A 85 4.65 5.00 17.67
N GLU A 86 4.22 3.96 18.39
CA GLU A 86 5.13 3.06 19.10
C GLU A 86 6.01 2.20 18.14
N PRO A 87 5.45 1.51 17.13
CA PRO A 87 6.26 0.71 16.19
C PRO A 87 6.91 1.50 15.05
N ILE A 88 6.32 2.63 14.61
CA ILE A 88 6.72 3.30 13.36
C ILE A 88 7.21 4.74 13.58
N GLY A 89 6.76 5.42 14.63
CA GLY A 89 7.09 6.82 14.92
C GLY A 89 6.01 7.81 14.46
N ASP A 90 6.35 9.09 14.45
CA ASP A 90 5.43 10.16 14.05
C ASP A 90 5.31 10.22 12.52
N ILE A 91 4.18 9.74 12.01
CA ILE A 91 3.77 9.74 10.60
C ILE A 91 2.41 10.43 10.44
#